data_AF-A0A401PTG6-F1
#
_entry.id   AF-A0A401PTG6-F1
#
_cell.length_a   1.000
_cell.length_b   1.000
_cell.length_c   1.000
_cell.angle_alpha   90.00
_cell.angle_beta   90.00
_cell.angle_gamma   90.00
#
_symmetry.space_group_name_H-M   'P 1'
#
loop_
_entity.id
_entity.type
_entity.pdbx_description
1 polymer ?
#
loop_
_entity_poly.entity_id
_entity_poly.type
_entity_poly.pdbx_seq_one_letter_code
_entity_poly.pdbx_strand_id
1 'polypeptide(L)'
;MEQLYKSLEKASLSPIGKRRPSSRKDYRRSFIKRSNNPIINEKLHKFRVLNSTLKSKEADMAIINQLLESPHLTSEEFRQWKEDYSVLLQDICKTSQTRIYSGKKTNPLGDQQPSYVETDV
;
A
#
# COMPACT_ATOMS: atom_id res chain seq x y z
N MET A 1 -19.95 -22.40 -39.66
CA MET A 1 -19.61 -21.41 -38.61
C MET A 1 -19.37 -22.03 -37.24
N GLU A 2 -20.17 -22.98 -36.77
CA GLU A 2 -20.02 -23.57 -35.42
C GLU A 2 -18.69 -24.27 -35.15
N GLN A 3 -18.12 -24.96 -36.15
CA GLN A 3 -16.85 -25.67 -35.99
C GLN A 3 -15.68 -24.71 -35.72
N LEU A 4 -15.73 -23.49 -36.28
CA LEU A 4 -14.72 -22.46 -36.05
C LEU A 4 -14.72 -21.99 -34.59
N TYR A 5 -15.89 -21.69 -34.05
CA TYR A 5 -16.02 -21.27 -32.64
C TYR A 5 -15.56 -22.36 -31.67
N LYS A 6 -15.91 -23.62 -31.94
CA LYS A 6 -15.47 -24.79 -31.13
C LYS A 6 -13.95 -24.98 -31.17
N SER A 7 -13.31 -24.80 -32.33
CA SER A 7 -11.85 -24.89 -32.46
C SER A 7 -11.13 -23.75 -31.75
N LEU A 8 -11.71 -22.55 -31.81
CA LEU A 8 -11.18 -21.36 -31.17
C LEU A 8 -11.28 -21.42 -29.64
N GLU A 9 -12.39 -21.95 -29.13
CA GLU A 9 -12.59 -22.24 -27.71
C GLU A 9 -11.56 -23.26 -27.19
N LYS A 10 -11.34 -24.36 -27.93
CA LYS A 10 -10.29 -25.36 -27.63
C LYS A 10 -8.88 -24.73 -27.64
N ALA A 11 -8.63 -23.77 -28.52
CA ALA A 11 -7.37 -23.03 -28.59
C ALA A 11 -7.24 -21.91 -27.55
N SER A 12 -8.25 -21.68 -26.68
CA SER A 12 -8.23 -20.60 -25.68
C SER A 12 -8.21 -19.19 -26.28
N LEU A 13 -8.91 -19.03 -27.40
CA LEU A 13 -8.96 -17.80 -28.17
C LEU A 13 -10.39 -17.28 -28.24
N SER A 14 -10.53 -15.95 -28.23
CA SER A 14 -11.76 -15.25 -28.58
C SER A 14 -11.93 -15.21 -30.11
N PRO A 15 -13.16 -15.03 -30.66
CA PRO A 15 -13.41 -14.75 -32.08
C PRO A 15 -12.52 -13.68 -32.72
N ILE A 16 -11.95 -12.78 -31.89
CA ILE A 16 -11.07 -11.67 -32.28
C ILE A 16 -9.59 -11.97 -31.94
N GLY A 17 -9.23 -13.24 -31.71
CA GLY A 17 -7.85 -13.68 -31.46
C GLY A 17 -7.28 -13.34 -30.07
N LYS A 18 -8.04 -12.68 -29.19
CA LYS A 18 -7.58 -12.38 -27.82
C LYS A 18 -7.48 -13.69 -27.01
N ARG A 19 -6.31 -13.94 -26.43
CA ARG A 19 -6.08 -15.08 -25.54
C ARG A 19 -6.99 -14.95 -24.31
N ARG A 20 -7.98 -15.83 -24.21
CA ARG A 20 -8.86 -15.96 -23.06
C ARG A 20 -8.44 -17.25 -22.34
N PRO A 21 -8.08 -17.23 -21.06
CA PRO A 21 -7.98 -18.47 -20.31
C PRO A 21 -9.34 -19.17 -20.40
N SER A 22 -9.36 -20.31 -21.09
CA SER A 22 -10.53 -20.91 -21.76
C SER A 22 -11.52 -21.59 -20.83
N SER A 23 -11.19 -21.77 -19.56
CA SER A 23 -12.10 -22.41 -18.62
C SER A 23 -11.81 -21.99 -17.19
N ARG A 24 -12.83 -22.00 -16.33
CA ARG A 24 -12.66 -21.95 -14.87
C ARG A 24 -11.65 -22.98 -14.37
N LYS A 25 -11.54 -24.14 -15.06
CA LYS A 25 -10.53 -25.17 -14.77
C LYS A 25 -9.10 -24.70 -15.08
N ASP A 26 -8.89 -23.90 -16.12
CA ASP A 26 -7.57 -23.39 -16.49
C ASP A 26 -7.13 -22.25 -15.57
N TYR A 27 -8.06 -21.38 -15.18
CA TYR A 27 -7.82 -20.42 -14.10
C TYR A 27 -7.43 -21.13 -12.81
N ARG A 28 -8.14 -22.18 -12.42
CA ARG A 28 -7.77 -23.00 -11.24
C ARG A 28 -6.38 -23.59 -11.38
N ARG A 29 -6.03 -24.21 -12.52
CA ARG A 29 -4.69 -24.76 -12.77
C ARG A 29 -3.59 -23.71 -12.71
N SER A 30 -3.76 -22.57 -13.38
CA SER A 30 -2.80 -21.46 -13.34
C SER A 30 -2.72 -20.80 -11.96
N PHE A 31 -3.82 -20.74 -11.22
CA PHE A 31 -3.83 -20.26 -9.85
C PHE A 31 -3.01 -21.18 -8.96
N ILE A 32 -3.31 -22.48 -8.93
CA ILE A 32 -2.57 -23.48 -8.12
C ILE A 32 -1.08 -23.45 -8.45
N LYS A 33 -0.72 -23.40 -9.75
CA LYS A 33 0.68 -23.33 -10.18
C LYS A 33 1.40 -22.08 -9.69
N ARG A 34 0.74 -20.91 -9.70
CA ARG A 34 1.33 -19.64 -9.23
C ARG A 34 1.31 -19.51 -7.71
N SER A 35 0.24 -19.96 -7.06
CA SER A 35 0.08 -19.90 -5.61
C SER A 35 1.09 -20.78 -4.87
N ASN A 36 1.65 -21.79 -5.52
CA ASN A 36 2.69 -22.63 -4.93
C ASN A 36 4.09 -22.02 -5.00
N ASN A 37 4.28 -20.85 -5.65
CA ASN A 37 5.56 -20.16 -5.68
C ASN A 37 5.62 -19.09 -4.58
N PRO A 38 6.30 -19.33 -3.44
CA PRO A 38 6.32 -18.41 -2.31
C PRO A 38 6.98 -17.07 -2.65
N ILE A 39 8.03 -17.07 -3.49
CA ILE A 39 8.76 -15.85 -3.87
C ILE A 39 7.89 -14.92 -4.70
N ILE A 40 7.14 -15.48 -5.67
CA ILE A 40 6.22 -14.69 -6.51
C ILE A 40 5.06 -14.16 -5.68
N ASN A 41 4.50 -14.99 -4.79
CA ASN A 41 3.41 -14.58 -3.91
C ASN A 41 3.81 -13.43 -2.99
N GLU A 42 5.02 -13.47 -2.43
CA GLU A 42 5.54 -12.41 -1.56
C GLU A 42 5.67 -11.09 -2.33
N LYS A 43 6.24 -11.12 -3.54
CA LYS A 43 6.30 -9.93 -4.42
C LYS A 43 4.90 -9.41 -4.74
N LEU A 44 3.96 -10.31 -5.03
CA LEU A 44 2.58 -9.96 -5.33
C LEU A 44 1.85 -9.39 -4.11
N HIS A 45 2.12 -9.90 -2.90
CA HIS A 45 1.58 -9.39 -1.66
C HIS A 45 2.05 -7.95 -1.44
N LYS A 46 3.36 -7.69 -1.56
CA LYS A 46 3.93 -6.34 -1.49
C LYS A 46 3.28 -5.41 -2.50
N PHE A 47 3.14 -5.85 -3.75
CA PHE A 47 2.47 -5.07 -4.78
C PHE A 47 1.01 -4.77 -4.42
N ARG A 48 0.25 -5.74 -3.89
CA ARG A 48 -1.13 -5.53 -3.46
C ARG A 48 -1.23 -4.51 -2.34
N VAL A 49 -0.37 -4.59 -1.33
CA VAL A 49 -0.32 -3.63 -0.22
C VAL A 49 -0.01 -2.23 -0.74
N LEU A 50 1.03 -2.09 -1.58
CA LEU A 50 1.38 -0.79 -2.16
C LEU A 50 0.24 -0.22 -3.01
N ASN A 51 -0.40 -1.05 -3.83
CA ASN A 51 -1.52 -0.64 -4.67
C ASN A 51 -2.76 -0.26 -3.83
N SER A 52 -3.07 -0.97 -2.74
CA SER A 52 -4.17 -0.56 -1.85
C SER A 52 -3.87 0.75 -1.15
N THR A 53 -2.63 0.96 -0.71
CA THR A 53 -2.20 2.23 -0.11
C THR A 53 -2.29 3.36 -1.12
N LEU A 54 -1.81 3.15 -2.34
CA LEU A 54 -1.90 4.12 -3.43
C LEU A 54 -3.37 4.50 -3.71
N LYS A 55 -4.24 3.50 -3.87
CA LYS A 55 -5.68 3.73 -4.10
C LYS A 55 -6.34 4.50 -2.96
N SER A 56 -5.97 4.22 -1.71
CA SER A 56 -6.47 5.01 -0.57
C SER A 56 -6.06 6.46 -0.68
N LYS A 57 -4.80 6.74 -1.06
CA LYS A 57 -4.31 8.11 -1.24
C LYS A 57 -4.90 8.83 -2.44
N GLU A 58 -5.11 8.11 -3.54
CA GLU A 58 -5.82 8.63 -4.71
C GLU A 58 -7.27 9.00 -4.36
N ALA A 59 -7.95 8.18 -3.55
CA ALA A 59 -9.30 8.49 -3.08
C ALA A 59 -9.33 9.72 -2.17
N ASP A 60 -8.42 9.81 -1.19
CA ASP A 60 -8.27 11.01 -0.33
C ASP A 60 -8.06 12.28 -1.17
N MET A 61 -7.17 12.20 -2.16
CA MET A 61 -6.85 13.31 -3.06
C MET A 61 -8.01 13.69 -3.96
N ALA A 62 -8.78 12.73 -4.47
CA ALA A 62 -9.96 12.98 -5.27
C ALA A 62 -11.03 13.75 -4.47
N ILE A 63 -11.22 13.41 -3.20
CA ILE A 63 -12.12 14.14 -2.29
C ILE A 63 -11.63 15.59 -2.11
N ILE A 64 -10.33 15.78 -1.87
CA ILE A 64 -9.74 17.13 -1.74
C ILE A 64 -9.94 17.94 -3.02
N ASN A 65 -9.67 17.36 -4.19
CA ASN A 65 -9.85 18.05 -5.47
C ASN A 65 -11.32 18.44 -5.69
N GLN A 66 -12.26 17.53 -5.42
CA GLN A 66 -13.70 17.82 -5.51
C GLN A 66 -14.11 18.96 -4.56
N LEU A 67 -13.53 19.00 -3.36
CA LEU A 67 -13.77 20.05 -2.38
C LEU A 67 -13.28 21.42 -2.91
N LEU A 68 -12.08 21.44 -3.49
CA LEU A 68 -11.46 22.64 -4.08
C LEU A 68 -12.13 23.10 -5.37
N GLU A 69 -12.79 22.20 -6.11
CA GLU A 69 -13.56 22.53 -7.31
C GLU A 69 -14.86 23.28 -6.99
N SER A 70 -15.31 23.27 -5.74
CA SER A 70 -16.52 24.00 -5.33
C SER A 70 -16.21 25.46 -4.96
N PRO A 71 -16.76 26.46 -5.69
CA PRO A 71 -16.45 27.88 -5.46
C PRO A 71 -16.97 28.45 -4.12
N HIS A 72 -17.87 27.70 -3.46
CA HIS A 72 -18.52 28.08 -2.20
C HIS A 72 -17.83 27.49 -0.97
N LEU A 73 -16.82 26.64 -1.15
CA LEU A 73 -16.02 26.15 -0.04
C LEU A 73 -15.03 27.22 0.41
N THR A 74 -15.59 28.23 1.06
CA THR A 74 -14.86 29.38 1.59
C THR A 74 -13.85 28.89 2.63
N SER A 75 -12.75 29.64 2.78
CA SER A 75 -11.77 29.49 3.86
C SER A 75 -12.42 29.33 5.25
N GLU A 76 -13.64 29.88 5.40
CA GLU A 76 -14.48 29.75 6.59
C GLU A 76 -15.00 28.33 6.84
N GLU A 77 -15.50 27.62 5.83
CA GLU A 77 -15.94 26.22 5.98
C GLU A 77 -14.75 25.29 6.28
N PHE A 78 -13.60 25.55 5.64
CA PHE A 78 -12.37 24.82 5.95
C PHE A 78 -11.86 25.12 7.37
N ARG A 79 -11.96 26.37 7.82
CA ARG A 79 -11.60 26.76 9.19
C ARG A 79 -12.55 26.11 10.20
N GLN A 80 -13.85 26.10 9.93
CA GLN A 80 -14.84 25.43 10.78
C GLN A 80 -14.58 23.93 10.86
N TRP A 81 -14.36 23.26 9.72
CA TRP A 81 -13.97 21.86 9.70
C TRP A 81 -12.67 21.62 10.50
N LYS A 82 -11.67 22.49 10.35
CA LYS A 82 -10.41 22.37 11.10
C LYS A 82 -10.61 22.55 12.61
N GLU A 83 -11.53 23.42 13.02
CA GLU A 83 -11.93 23.62 14.40
C GLU A 83 -12.65 22.38 14.95
N ASP A 84 -13.64 21.86 14.20
CA ASP A 84 -14.46 20.69 14.57
C ASP A 84 -13.62 19.42 14.73
N TYR A 85 -12.62 19.24 13.86
CA TYR A 85 -11.72 18.09 13.88
C TYR A 85 -10.39 18.36 14.62
N SER A 86 -10.27 19.48 15.34
CA SER A 86 -9.04 19.91 16.02
C SER A 86 -8.52 18.88 17.04
N VAL A 87 -9.41 18.25 17.81
CA VAL A 87 -9.05 17.21 18.79
C VAL A 87 -8.51 15.97 18.09
N LEU A 88 -9.18 15.52 17.02
CA LEU A 88 -8.72 14.40 16.21
C LEU A 88 -7.33 14.68 15.59
N LEU A 89 -7.14 15.90 15.07
CA LEU A 89 -5.85 16.31 14.52
C LEU A 89 -4.75 16.33 15.58
N GLN A 90 -5.03 16.79 16.81
CA GLN A 90 -4.07 16.71 17.91
C GLN A 90 -3.70 15.28 18.25
N ASP A 91 -4.66 14.35 18.27
CA ASP A 91 -4.38 12.95 18.59
C ASP A 91 -3.60 12.25 17.48
N ILE A 92 -3.85 12.59 16.21
CA ILE A 92 -3.03 12.14 15.07
C ILE A 92 -1.59 12.67 15.19
N CYS A 93 -1.41 13.94 15.58
CA CYS A 93 -0.09 14.52 15.80
C CYS A 93 0.65 13.86 16.98
N LYS A 94 -0.04 13.60 18.09
CA LYS A 94 0.55 12.92 19.25
C LYS A 94 0.93 11.49 18.90
N THR A 95 0.03 10.73 18.28
CA THR A 95 0.28 9.33 17.91
C THR A 95 1.38 9.17 16.86
N SER A 96 1.52 10.12 15.94
CA SER A 96 2.65 10.13 15.00
C SER A 96 3.97 10.45 15.71
N GLN A 97 4.00 11.41 16.64
CA GLN A 97 5.18 11.69 17.47
C GLN A 97 5.58 10.48 18.32
N THR A 98 4.64 9.83 19.02
CA THR A 98 4.94 8.62 19.80
C THR A 98 5.52 7.50 18.94
N ARG A 99 5.06 7.37 17.69
CA ARG A 99 5.62 6.41 16.73
C ARG A 99 7.09 6.72 16.40
N ILE A 100 7.43 7.99 16.17
CA ILE A 100 8.80 8.45 15.91
C ILE A 100 9.72 8.25 17.13
N TYR A 101 9.22 8.46 18.35
CA TYR A 101 10.00 8.27 19.58
C TYR A 101 10.12 6.79 20.01
N SER A 102 9.17 5.91 19.65
CA SER A 102 9.27 4.47 19.92
C SER A 102 10.24 3.74 18.98
N GLY A 103 10.45 4.25 17.77
CA GLY A 103 11.42 3.71 16.80
C GLY A 103 12.90 3.98 17.13
N LYS A 104 13.20 4.74 18.20
CA LYS A 104 14.57 5.10 18.60
C LYS A 104 15.07 4.43 19.89
N LYS A 105 14.35 3.48 20.47
CA LYS A 105 14.77 2.82 21.73
C LYS A 105 15.00 1.31 21.59
N THR A 106 16.16 0.95 21.04
CA THR A 106 17.03 -0.20 21.40
C THR A 106 18.43 0.17 20.84
N ASN A 107 19.46 0.58 21.59
CA ASN A 107 19.97 0.14 22.88
C ASN A 107 20.70 1.30 23.60
N PRO A 108 20.63 1.44 24.93
CA PRO A 108 21.54 2.30 25.68
C PRO A 108 22.68 1.49 26.31
N LEU A 109 23.88 2.09 26.21
CA LEU A 109 24.96 2.07 27.21
C LEU A 109 25.72 0.76 27.48
N GLY A 110 26.90 0.65 26.86
CA GLY A 110 28.08 0.13 27.53
C GLY A 110 28.97 1.31 27.89
N ASP A 111 28.95 1.71 29.16
CA ASP A 111 29.92 2.63 29.74
C ASP A 111 31.32 1.98 29.67
N GLN A 112 32.26 2.60 28.99
CA GLN A 112 33.68 2.42 29.27
C GLN A 112 34.28 3.76 29.65
N GLN A 113 34.54 3.86 30.93
CA GLN A 113 35.27 4.92 31.61
C GLN A 113 36.74 4.95 31.10
N PRO A 114 37.35 6.13 30.94
CA PRO A 114 38.74 6.25 30.50
C PRO A 114 39.70 5.89 31.64
N SER A 115 40.51 4.86 31.45
CA SER A 115 41.62 4.53 32.35
C SER A 115 42.88 5.26 31.89
N TYR A 116 43.25 6.27 32.66
CA TYR A 116 44.57 6.92 32.62
C TYR A 116 45.61 5.97 33.21
N VAL A 117 46.67 5.69 32.47
CA VAL A 117 47.90 5.11 33.01
C VAL A 117 49.06 6.05 32.68
N GLU A 118 49.49 6.78 33.70
CA GLU A 118 50.78 7.42 33.77
C GLU A 118 51.56 6.67 34.85
N THR A 119 52.69 6.08 34.46
CA THR A 119 53.86 5.92 35.33
C THR A 119 55.08 5.67 34.45
N ASP A 120 56.07 6.52 34.66
CA ASP A 120 57.40 6.55 34.09
C ASP A 120 58.24 5.30 34.44
N VAL A 121 59.11 4.87 33.51
CA VAL A 121 60.58 4.65 33.63
C VAL A 121 61.15 4.51 32.22
#